data_AF-A0A967BVQ8-F1
#
_entry.id   AF-A0A967BVQ8-F1
#
_cell.length_a   1.000
_cell.length_b   1.000
_cell.length_c   1.000
_cell.angle_alpha   90.00
_cell.angle_beta   90.00
_cell.angle_gamma   90.00
#
_symmetry.space_group_name_H-M   'P 1'
#
loop_
_entity.id
_entity.type
_entity.pdbx_description
1 polymer ?
#
loop_
_entity_poly.entity_id
_entity_poly.type
_entity_poly.pdbx_seq_one_letter_code
_entity_poly.pdbx_strand_id
1 'polypeptide(L)'
;MLKQYYVLEKFYFFLNIIIFFLTVSIIHLIKGDININDKIIIQEEYAESFFIMILFIGSYLLFKLYKKEMKKIKINLDDAFKYIGKVNVQLQEIEKNFTGFKKFPENKKEFKNILKFFAGNALSIVNSDWVLIRIIDVSNLKTLREYAQARGNSILLKSEISNKMLVENKIINKHTVVTSSQNNLGLKTYFIFPLKKISKEQKILIKTIINESEMMFIIFSSKFYKK
;
A
#
# COMPACT_ATOMS: atom_id res chain seq x y z
N MET A 1 -10.59 -12.70 -9.97
CA MET A 1 -11.50 -12.58 -8.82
C MET A 1 -12.97 -12.41 -9.23
N LEU A 2 -13.36 -11.39 -10.02
CA LEU A 2 -14.76 -11.22 -10.47
C LEU A 2 -15.35 -12.46 -11.18
N LYS A 3 -14.57 -13.13 -12.04
CA LYS A 3 -14.99 -14.38 -12.70
C LYS A 3 -15.27 -15.52 -11.70
N GLN A 4 -14.49 -15.62 -10.61
CA GLN A 4 -14.70 -16.64 -9.58
C GLN A 4 -15.96 -16.36 -8.75
N TYR A 5 -16.25 -15.07 -8.47
CA TYR A 5 -17.50 -14.66 -7.84
C TYR A 5 -18.73 -15.11 -8.65
N TYR A 6 -18.77 -14.75 -9.94
CA TYR A 6 -19.89 -15.11 -10.81
C TYR A 6 -20.08 -16.62 -10.97
N VAL A 7 -18.98 -17.38 -11.02
CA VAL A 7 -19.03 -18.84 -11.11
C VAL A 7 -19.59 -19.45 -9.82
N LEU A 8 -19.14 -18.97 -8.65
CA LEU A 8 -19.62 -19.45 -7.35
C LEU A 8 -21.10 -19.13 -7.13
N GLU A 9 -21.52 -17.91 -7.47
CA GLU A 9 -22.92 -17.47 -7.38
C GLU A 9 -23.82 -18.31 -8.29
N LYS A 10 -23.45 -18.50 -9.57
CA LYS A 10 -24.21 -19.34 -10.50
C LYS A 10 -24.28 -20.80 -10.04
N PHE A 11 -23.17 -21.34 -9.52
CA PHE A 11 -23.13 -22.71 -9.01
C PHE A 11 -24.04 -22.89 -7.79
N TYR A 12 -23.99 -21.96 -6.83
CA TYR A 12 -24.88 -21.98 -5.66
C TYR A 12 -26.35 -21.86 -6.06
N PHE A 13 -26.67 -20.93 -6.96
CA PHE A 13 -28.04 -20.76 -7.46
C PHE A 13 -28.55 -22.03 -8.15
N PHE A 14 -27.74 -22.63 -9.01
CA PHE A 14 -28.07 -23.87 -9.70
C PHE A 14 -28.32 -25.05 -8.74
N LEU A 15 -27.48 -25.21 -7.72
CA LEU A 15 -27.69 -26.24 -6.69
C LEU A 15 -28.99 -26.04 -5.90
N ASN A 16 -29.36 -24.79 -5.58
CA ASN A 16 -30.62 -24.52 -4.90
C ASN A 16 -31.83 -24.79 -5.78
N ILE A 17 -31.74 -24.54 -7.09
CA ILE A 17 -32.77 -24.95 -8.05
C ILE A 17 -32.95 -26.47 -8.03
N ILE A 18 -31.86 -27.23 -8.07
CA ILE A 18 -31.93 -28.70 -8.01
C ILE A 18 -32.59 -29.16 -6.70
N ILE A 19 -32.19 -28.61 -5.56
CA ILE A 19 -32.79 -28.95 -4.26
C ILE A 19 -34.28 -28.62 -4.24
N PHE A 20 -34.67 -27.47 -4.77
CA PHE A 20 -36.07 -27.07 -4.87
C PHE A 20 -36.89 -28.07 -5.69
N PHE A 21 -36.39 -28.47 -6.86
CA PHE A 21 -37.04 -29.50 -7.67
C PHE A 21 -37.15 -30.84 -6.93
N LEU A 22 -36.08 -31.29 -6.27
CA LEU A 22 -36.10 -32.52 -5.47
C LEU A 22 -37.15 -32.46 -4.35
N THR A 23 -37.27 -31.33 -3.64
CA THR A 23 -38.27 -31.14 -2.60
C THR A 23 -39.70 -31.32 -3.13
N VAL A 24 -40.01 -30.75 -4.31
CA VAL A 24 -41.32 -30.92 -4.95
C VAL A 24 -41.54 -32.34 -5.47
N SER A 25 -40.49 -32.97 -5.98
CA SER A 25 -40.56 -34.34 -6.49
C SER A 25 -40.72 -35.40 -5.41
N ILE A 26 -40.27 -35.16 -4.17
CA ILE A 26 -40.40 -36.13 -3.06
C ILE A 26 -41.86 -36.57 -2.87
N ILE A 27 -42.81 -35.62 -2.93
CA ILE A 27 -44.26 -35.86 -2.81
C ILE A 27 -44.79 -36.84 -3.88
N HIS A 28 -44.09 -36.95 -5.02
CA HIS A 28 -44.49 -37.83 -6.11
C HIS A 28 -43.69 -39.13 -6.16
N LEU A 29 -42.50 -39.15 -5.56
CA LEU A 29 -41.54 -40.26 -5.59
C LEU A 29 -41.79 -41.28 -4.49
N ILE A 30 -42.23 -40.83 -3.32
CA ILE A 30 -42.59 -41.70 -2.21
C ILE A 30 -44.08 -41.93 -2.34
N LYS A 31 -44.49 -43.17 -2.64
CA LYS A 31 -45.90 -43.56 -2.72
C LYS A 31 -46.09 -44.88 -1.99
N GLY A 32 -47.03 -44.88 -1.04
CA GLY A 32 -47.31 -46.01 -0.18
C GLY A 32 -46.38 -46.10 1.03
N ASP A 33 -46.85 -46.84 2.03
CA ASP A 33 -46.12 -47.04 3.28
C ASP A 33 -44.85 -47.87 3.06
N ILE A 34 -43.78 -47.47 3.76
CA ILE A 34 -42.49 -48.14 3.67
C ILE A 34 -42.41 -49.21 4.75
N ASN A 35 -42.50 -50.47 4.34
CA ASN A 35 -42.27 -51.63 5.22
C ASN A 35 -40.77 -51.92 5.32
N ILE A 36 -40.17 -51.62 6.48
CA ILE A 36 -38.75 -51.90 6.75
C ILE A 36 -38.57 -53.34 7.25
N ASN A 37 -39.55 -53.85 7.99
CA ASN A 37 -39.65 -55.23 8.48
C ASN A 37 -41.14 -55.54 8.72
N ASP A 38 -41.50 -56.82 8.90
CA ASP A 38 -42.89 -57.27 9.18
C ASP A 38 -43.56 -56.62 10.42
N LYS A 39 -42.81 -55.85 11.21
CA LYS A 39 -43.27 -55.18 12.44
C LYS A 39 -43.21 -53.65 12.39
N ILE A 40 -42.55 -53.05 11.39
CA ILE A 40 -42.32 -51.60 11.35
C ILE A 40 -42.77 -51.06 9.99
N ILE A 41 -43.91 -50.35 10.03
CA ILE A 41 -44.52 -49.66 8.89
C ILE A 41 -44.30 -48.17 9.12
N ILE A 42 -43.56 -47.51 8.23
CA ILE A 42 -43.42 -46.05 8.24
C ILE A 42 -44.47 -45.49 7.29
N GLN A 43 -45.35 -44.63 7.82
CA GLN A 43 -46.33 -43.93 7.00
C GLN A 43 -45.63 -42.98 6.03
N GLU A 44 -46.17 -42.90 4.82
CA GLU A 44 -45.68 -42.04 3.72
C GLU A 44 -45.36 -40.62 4.19
N GLU A 45 -46.26 -39.99 4.94
CA GLU A 45 -46.12 -38.61 5.44
C GLU A 45 -44.86 -38.40 6.29
N TYR A 46 -44.51 -39.38 7.14
CA TYR A 46 -43.31 -39.30 7.98
C TYR A 46 -42.04 -39.49 7.15
N ALA A 47 -42.07 -40.36 6.15
CA ALA A 47 -40.95 -40.57 5.25
C ALA A 47 -40.66 -39.32 4.42
N GLU A 48 -41.69 -38.72 3.80
CA GLU A 48 -41.56 -37.48 3.03
C GLU A 48 -40.99 -36.34 3.88
N SER A 49 -41.58 -36.12 5.06
CA SER A 49 -41.15 -35.07 5.99
C SER A 49 -39.68 -35.23 6.38
N PHE A 50 -39.24 -36.48 6.59
CA PHE A 50 -37.85 -36.79 6.91
C PHE A 50 -36.88 -36.45 5.77
N PHE A 51 -37.22 -36.82 4.53
CA PHE A 51 -36.39 -36.48 3.36
C PHE A 51 -36.35 -34.97 3.09
N ILE A 52 -37.49 -34.29 3.23
CA ILE A 52 -37.56 -32.83 3.12
C ILE A 52 -36.66 -32.18 4.18
N MET A 53 -36.70 -32.65 5.42
CA MET A 53 -35.83 -32.16 6.50
C MET A 53 -34.34 -32.33 6.14
N ILE A 54 -33.94 -33.47 5.57
CA ILE A 54 -32.55 -33.70 5.11
C ILE A 54 -32.16 -32.70 4.02
N LEU A 55 -33.04 -32.45 3.04
CA LEU A 55 -32.79 -31.47 1.98
C LEU A 55 -32.62 -30.05 2.53
N PHE A 56 -33.42 -29.66 3.53
CA PHE A 56 -33.28 -28.36 4.20
C PHE A 56 -31.96 -28.24 4.96
N ILE A 57 -31.54 -29.29 5.67
CA ILE A 57 -30.21 -29.32 6.33
C ILE A 57 -29.10 -29.18 5.27
N GLY A 58 -29.21 -29.89 4.15
CA GLY A 58 -28.28 -29.78 3.03
C GLY A 58 -28.20 -28.36 2.45
N SER A 59 -29.35 -27.74 2.19
CA SER A 59 -29.45 -26.35 1.71
C SER A 59 -28.81 -25.37 2.71
N TYR A 60 -29.08 -25.52 4.00
CA TYR A 60 -28.47 -24.69 5.05
C TYR A 60 -26.94 -24.82 5.09
N LEU A 61 -26.41 -26.04 4.98
CA LEU A 61 -24.97 -26.27 4.92
C LEU A 61 -24.35 -25.65 3.67
N LEU A 62 -25.00 -25.79 2.51
CA LEU A 62 -24.58 -25.13 1.27
C LEU A 62 -24.54 -23.61 1.42
N PHE A 63 -25.56 -23.01 2.03
CA PHE A 63 -25.59 -21.57 2.30
C PHE A 63 -24.43 -21.13 3.20
N LYS A 64 -24.13 -21.91 4.25
CA LYS A 64 -23.02 -21.63 5.17
C LYS A 64 -21.66 -21.68 4.45
N LEU A 65 -21.46 -22.65 3.56
CA LEU A 65 -20.26 -22.76 2.74
C LEU A 65 -20.14 -21.60 1.76
N TYR A 66 -21.22 -21.27 1.04
CA TYR A 66 -21.28 -20.12 0.15
C TYR A 66 -20.90 -18.82 0.87
N LYS A 67 -21.50 -18.56 2.03
CA LYS A 67 -21.21 -17.37 2.84
C LYS A 67 -19.75 -17.32 3.30
N LYS A 68 -19.14 -18.46 3.61
CA LYS A 68 -17.73 -18.55 4.00
C LYS A 68 -16.81 -18.18 2.83
N GLU A 69 -17.03 -18.75 1.65
CA GLU A 69 -16.23 -18.44 0.47
C GLU A 69 -16.42 -16.99 0.01
N MET A 70 -17.65 -16.46 0.11
CA MET A 70 -17.91 -15.06 -0.20
C MET A 70 -17.17 -14.09 0.70
N LYS A 71 -17.06 -14.38 2.01
CA LYS A 71 -16.26 -13.57 2.92
C LYS A 71 -14.78 -13.54 2.51
N LYS A 72 -14.21 -14.69 2.12
CA LYS A 72 -12.81 -14.76 1.66
C LYS A 72 -12.58 -13.94 0.40
N ILE A 73 -13.47 -14.08 -0.60
CA ILE A 73 -13.38 -13.30 -1.85
C ILE A 73 -13.44 -11.81 -1.56
N LYS A 74 -14.34 -11.37 -0.66
CA LYS A 74 -14.45 -9.96 -0.26
C LYS A 74 -13.18 -9.43 0.41
N ILE A 75 -12.62 -10.19 1.35
CA ILE A 75 -11.36 -9.80 2.02
C ILE A 75 -10.22 -9.64 1.00
N ASN A 76 -10.07 -10.61 0.10
CA ASN A 76 -9.04 -10.55 -0.94
C ASN A 76 -9.24 -9.36 -1.89
N LEU A 77 -10.49 -9.03 -2.20
CA LEU A 77 -10.85 -7.89 -3.04
C LEU A 77 -10.50 -6.57 -2.33
N ASP A 78 -10.85 -6.44 -1.06
CA ASP A 78 -10.56 -5.25 -0.24
C ASP A 78 -9.04 -5.04 -0.10
N ASP A 79 -8.27 -6.11 0.11
CA ASP A 79 -6.82 -6.04 0.18
C ASP A 79 -6.19 -5.67 -1.17
N ALA A 80 -6.73 -6.19 -2.28
CA ALA A 80 -6.32 -5.78 -3.62
C ALA A 80 -6.62 -4.29 -3.88
N PHE A 81 -7.79 -3.79 -3.47
CA PHE A 81 -8.14 -2.38 -3.59
C PHE A 81 -7.25 -1.48 -2.73
N LYS A 82 -6.95 -1.87 -1.49
CA LYS A 82 -5.99 -1.13 -0.64
C LYS A 82 -4.61 -1.07 -1.28
N TYR A 83 -4.16 -2.19 -1.86
CA TYR A 83 -2.88 -2.24 -2.57
C TYR A 83 -2.86 -1.31 -3.79
N ILE A 84 -3.89 -1.38 -4.64
CA ILE A 84 -4.02 -0.49 -5.81
C ILE A 84 -4.09 0.98 -5.37
N GLY A 85 -4.89 1.29 -4.34
CA GLY A 85 -4.97 2.64 -3.78
C GLY A 85 -3.62 3.14 -3.29
N LYS A 86 -2.87 2.31 -2.56
CA LYS A 86 -1.51 2.62 -2.11
C LYS A 86 -0.56 2.88 -3.29
N VAL A 87 -0.58 2.02 -4.30
CA VAL A 87 0.26 2.17 -5.50
C VAL A 87 -0.10 3.44 -6.28
N ASN A 88 -1.39 3.75 -6.44
CA ASN A 88 -1.83 4.96 -7.14
C ASN A 88 -1.37 6.24 -6.43
N VAL A 89 -1.46 6.30 -5.09
CA VAL A 89 -0.94 7.43 -4.31
C VAL A 89 0.57 7.57 -4.53
N GLN A 90 1.31 6.45 -4.50
CA GLN A 90 2.76 6.47 -4.76
C GLN A 90 3.10 6.94 -6.17
N LEU A 91 2.35 6.52 -7.19
CA LEU A 91 2.53 6.96 -8.58
C LEU A 91 2.24 8.45 -8.74
N GLN A 92 1.18 8.96 -8.12
CA GLN A 92 0.89 10.40 -8.13
C GLN A 92 1.98 11.21 -7.42
N GLU A 93 2.54 10.71 -6.32
CA GLU A 93 3.68 11.34 -5.64
C GLU A 93 4.92 11.33 -6.53
N ILE A 94 5.21 10.22 -7.21
CA ILE A 94 6.28 10.12 -8.21
C ILE A 94 6.05 11.15 -9.33
N GLU A 95 4.89 11.12 -9.99
CA GLU A 95 4.55 12.03 -11.08
C GLU A 95 4.70 13.50 -10.65
N LYS A 96 4.18 13.86 -9.47
CA LYS A 96 4.30 15.21 -8.91
C LYS A 96 5.77 15.60 -8.69
N ASN A 97 6.62 14.67 -8.24
CA ASN A 97 8.05 14.94 -8.05
C ASN A 97 8.77 15.19 -9.37
N PHE A 98 8.40 14.51 -10.46
CA PHE A 98 9.02 14.66 -11.78
C PHE A 98 8.44 15.81 -12.60
N THR A 99 7.14 16.11 -12.48
CA THR A 99 6.43 17.13 -13.27
C THR A 99 6.31 18.48 -12.56
N GLY A 100 6.66 18.54 -11.27
CA GLY A 100 6.56 19.76 -10.45
C GLY A 100 7.39 20.94 -10.95
N PHE A 101 8.35 20.70 -11.85
CA PHE A 101 9.22 21.73 -12.41
C PHE A 101 9.24 21.66 -13.94
N LYS A 102 8.68 22.68 -14.61
CA LYS A 102 8.70 22.80 -16.08
C LYS A 102 10.07 23.19 -16.64
N LYS A 103 10.97 23.71 -15.81
CA LYS A 103 12.33 24.13 -16.18
C LYS A 103 13.31 23.95 -15.03
N PHE A 104 14.58 23.79 -15.36
CA PHE A 104 15.67 23.77 -14.37
C PHE A 104 15.83 25.15 -13.70
N PRO A 105 16.29 25.21 -12.45
CA PRO A 105 16.49 26.47 -11.73
C PRO A 105 17.55 27.34 -12.41
N GLU A 106 17.22 28.61 -12.65
CA GLU A 106 18.11 29.58 -13.28
C GLU A 106 18.72 30.55 -12.27
N ASN A 107 18.29 30.55 -11.01
CA ASN A 107 18.85 31.41 -9.97
C ASN A 107 18.71 30.78 -8.58
N LYS A 108 19.41 31.35 -7.59
CA LYS A 108 19.41 30.85 -6.20
C LYS A 108 18.01 30.83 -5.57
N LYS A 109 17.14 31.78 -5.94
CA LYS A 109 15.76 31.88 -5.40
C LYS A 109 14.91 30.72 -5.93
N GLU A 110 15.00 30.43 -7.23
CA GLU A 110 14.34 29.28 -7.84
C GLU A 110 14.83 27.96 -7.26
N PHE A 111 16.15 27.79 -7.11
CA PHE A 111 16.69 26.59 -6.47
C PHE A 111 16.21 26.42 -5.02
N LYS A 112 16.12 27.51 -4.25
CA LYS A 112 15.55 27.49 -2.90
C LYS A 112 14.07 27.05 -2.91
N ASN A 113 13.29 27.48 -3.90
CA ASN A 113 11.89 27.04 -4.05
C ASN A 113 11.79 25.56 -4.38
N ILE A 114 12.71 25.04 -5.19
CA ILE A 114 12.82 23.60 -5.48
C ILE A 114 13.10 22.82 -4.20
N LEU A 115 14.09 23.24 -3.41
CA LEU A 115 14.37 22.60 -2.12
C LEU A 115 13.19 22.65 -1.15
N LYS A 116 12.45 23.78 -1.12
CA LYS A 116 11.20 23.90 -0.35
C LYS A 116 10.14 22.90 -0.79
N PHE A 117 9.96 22.72 -2.10
CA PHE A 117 9.02 21.73 -2.63
C PHE A 117 9.43 20.31 -2.25
N PHE A 118 10.70 19.94 -2.43
CA PHE A 118 11.20 18.62 -2.04
C PHE A 118 11.08 18.36 -0.54
N ALA A 119 11.37 19.36 0.29
CA ALA A 119 11.17 19.26 1.73
C ALA A 119 9.70 19.05 2.10
N GLY A 120 8.77 19.79 1.46
CA GLY A 120 7.34 19.61 1.65
C GLY A 120 6.83 18.21 1.27
N ASN A 121 7.31 17.66 0.15
CA ASN A 121 6.95 16.29 -0.27
C ASN A 121 7.55 15.26 0.69
N ALA A 122 8.82 15.41 1.09
CA ALA A 122 9.45 14.51 2.06
C ALA A 122 8.73 14.49 3.42
N LEU A 123 8.33 15.66 3.93
CA LEU A 123 7.53 15.77 5.15
C LEU A 123 6.18 15.05 5.00
N SER A 124 5.54 15.16 3.84
CA SER A 124 4.26 14.49 3.55
C SER A 124 4.40 12.97 3.50
N ILE A 125 5.40 12.46 2.77
CA ILE A 125 5.65 11.02 2.61
C ILE A 125 6.00 10.36 3.95
N VAL A 126 6.88 10.97 4.75
CA VAL A 126 7.33 10.43 6.05
C VAL A 126 6.35 10.76 7.18
N ASN A 127 5.46 11.72 6.97
CA ASN A 127 4.65 12.36 8.00
C ASN A 127 5.51 12.89 9.18
N SER A 128 6.64 13.52 8.87
CA SER A 128 7.62 13.98 9.88
C SER A 128 7.32 15.41 10.36
N ASP A 129 7.79 15.75 11.55
CA ASP A 129 7.69 17.11 12.11
C ASP A 129 8.64 18.08 11.43
N TRP A 130 9.85 17.62 11.07
CA TRP A 130 10.81 18.41 10.32
C TRP A 130 11.67 17.55 9.40
N VAL A 131 12.31 18.23 8.44
CA VAL A 131 13.30 17.67 7.51
C VAL A 131 14.41 18.68 7.29
N LEU A 132 15.64 18.17 7.26
CA LEU A 132 16.84 18.91 6.88
C LEU A 132 17.41 18.29 5.61
N ILE A 133 17.47 19.08 4.55
CA ILE A 133 18.14 18.73 3.29
C ILE A 133 19.53 19.33 3.33
N ARG A 134 20.55 18.50 3.16
CA ARG A 134 21.95 18.93 3.13
C ARG A 134 22.66 18.34 1.92
N ILE A 135 23.29 19.19 1.12
CA ILE A 135 24.13 18.80 0.00
C ILE A 135 25.58 19.01 0.42
N ILE A 136 26.35 17.93 0.40
CA ILE A 136 27.72 17.88 0.92
C ILE A 136 28.66 17.52 -0.22
N ASP A 137 29.77 18.23 -0.31
CA ASP A 137 30.95 17.80 -1.05
C ASP A 137 31.70 16.77 -0.19
N VAL A 138 31.69 15.53 -0.64
CA VAL A 138 32.25 14.37 0.05
C VAL A 138 33.78 14.46 0.12
N SER A 139 34.42 15.14 -0.83
CA SER A 139 35.89 15.25 -0.89
C SER A 139 36.48 16.07 0.26
N ASN A 140 35.77 17.12 0.68
CA ASN A 140 36.23 18.07 1.69
C ASN A 140 35.25 18.23 2.87
N LEU A 141 34.17 17.46 2.89
CA LEU A 141 33.10 17.46 3.90
C LEU A 141 32.39 18.81 4.05
N LYS A 142 32.49 19.72 3.08
CA LYS A 142 31.82 21.04 3.16
C LYS A 142 30.36 20.93 2.75
N THR A 143 29.50 21.60 3.52
CA THR A 143 28.10 21.80 3.12
C THR A 143 28.05 22.84 1.99
N LEU A 144 27.61 22.43 0.81
CA LEU A 144 27.42 23.33 -0.33
C LEU A 144 26.08 24.06 -0.24
N ARG A 145 25.03 23.34 0.16
CA ARG A 145 23.68 23.87 0.35
C ARG A 145 22.97 23.16 1.48
N GLU A 146 22.15 23.92 2.18
CA GLU A 146 21.30 23.41 3.25
C GLU A 146 19.93 24.09 3.17
N TYR A 147 18.88 23.30 3.37
CA TYR A 147 17.52 23.78 3.50
C TYR A 147 16.81 22.99 4.58
N ALA A 148 16.02 23.67 5.41
CA ALA A 148 15.35 23.04 6.53
C ALA A 148 13.89 23.51 6.56
N GLN A 149 12.98 22.57 6.83
CA GLN A 149 11.55 22.85 6.94
C GLN A 149 10.96 22.09 8.12
N ALA A 150 10.12 22.78 8.88
CA ALA A 150 9.38 22.25 10.01
C ALA A 150 7.86 22.41 9.78
N ARG A 151 7.06 21.53 10.37
CA ARG A 151 5.61 21.65 10.50
C ARG A 151 5.30 22.40 11.79
N GLY A 152 4.46 23.43 11.68
CA GLY A 152 4.06 24.26 12.82
C GLY A 152 5.28 24.86 13.56
N ASN A 153 5.26 24.74 14.89
CA ASN A 153 6.28 25.32 15.79
C ASN A 153 7.43 24.36 16.14
N SER A 154 7.66 23.31 15.35
CA SER A 154 8.70 22.31 15.67
C SER A 154 10.11 22.93 15.62
N ILE A 155 10.90 22.71 16.67
CA ILE A 155 12.26 23.24 16.81
C ILE A 155 13.23 22.35 16.03
N LEU A 156 13.99 22.95 15.11
CA LEU A 156 14.97 22.25 14.30
C LEU A 156 16.36 22.38 14.94
N LEU A 157 16.84 21.30 15.57
CA LEU A 157 18.16 21.25 16.19
C LEU A 157 19.24 21.04 15.12
N LYS A 158 19.63 22.12 14.43
CA LYS A 158 20.62 22.09 13.33
C LYS A 158 22.04 21.72 13.76
N SER A 159 22.40 21.99 15.02
CA SER A 159 23.78 22.00 15.50
C SER A 159 24.36 20.62 15.85
N GLU A 160 23.56 19.56 15.88
CA GLU A 160 24.03 18.24 16.35
C GLU A 160 24.59 17.31 15.27
N ILE A 161 24.42 17.64 13.97
CA ILE A 161 24.69 16.69 12.87
C ILE A 161 25.97 17.05 12.11
N SER A 162 27.03 16.28 12.33
CA SER A 162 28.31 16.43 11.63
C SER A 162 28.30 15.84 10.21
N ASN A 163 28.89 16.55 9.25
CA ASN A 163 29.05 16.06 7.87
C ASN A 163 29.91 14.80 7.80
N LYS A 164 30.94 14.70 8.65
CA LYS A 164 31.78 13.50 8.75
C LYS A 164 30.95 12.27 9.12
N MET A 165 30.04 12.41 10.09
CA MET A 165 29.15 11.32 10.51
C MET A 165 28.18 10.91 9.39
N LEU A 166 27.65 11.87 8.62
CA LEU A 166 26.77 11.61 7.49
C LEU A 166 27.49 10.86 6.35
N VAL A 167 28.72 11.25 6.03
CA VAL A 167 29.52 10.63 4.96
C VAL A 167 30.00 9.23 5.35
N GLU A 168 30.43 9.03 6.59
CA GLU A 168 30.88 7.74 7.11
C GLU A 168 29.73 6.75 7.42
N ASN A 169 28.47 7.13 7.15
CA ASN A 169 27.26 6.37 7.49
C ASN A 169 27.22 5.88 8.96
N LYS A 170 27.80 6.66 9.87
CA LYS A 170 27.75 6.35 11.30
C LYS A 170 26.33 6.53 11.82
N ILE A 171 25.94 5.71 12.80
CA ILE A 171 24.64 5.83 13.46
C ILE A 171 24.57 7.20 14.13
N ILE A 172 23.69 8.06 13.63
CA ILE A 172 23.40 9.35 14.26
C ILE A 172 22.25 9.08 15.23
N ASN A 173 22.59 8.99 16.51
CA ASN A 173 21.60 8.81 17.57
C ASN A 173 20.52 9.90 17.43
N LYS A 174 19.24 9.50 17.56
CA LYS A 174 18.04 10.35 17.47
C LYS A 174 17.62 10.84 16.07
N HIS A 175 18.25 10.38 14.99
CA HIS A 175 17.91 10.83 13.64
C HIS A 175 17.76 9.69 12.64
N THR A 176 16.86 9.86 11.67
CA THR A 176 16.77 9.00 10.51
C THR A 176 17.36 9.73 9.31
N VAL A 177 18.37 9.14 8.67
CA VAL A 177 19.07 9.73 7.52
C VAL A 177 18.85 8.88 6.28
N VAL A 178 18.51 9.54 5.17
CA VAL A 178 18.44 8.94 3.85
C VAL A 178 19.36 9.74 2.93
N THR A 179 20.19 9.05 2.15
CA THR A 179 21.17 9.67 1.24
C THR A 179 20.95 9.23 -0.21
N SER A 180 21.41 10.04 -1.16
CA SER A 180 21.37 9.77 -2.60
C SER A 180 22.07 8.45 -2.93
N SER A 181 21.62 7.76 -3.97
CA SER A 181 22.25 6.51 -4.43
C SER A 181 23.56 6.81 -5.16
N GLN A 182 23.50 7.77 -6.07
CA GLN A 182 24.54 7.98 -7.07
C GLN A 182 25.75 8.69 -6.45
N ASN A 183 26.94 8.43 -6.99
CA ASN A 183 28.17 9.10 -6.57
C ASN A 183 28.58 10.09 -7.66
N ASN A 184 27.84 11.19 -7.75
CA ASN A 184 28.00 12.15 -8.83
C ASN A 184 28.97 13.26 -8.39
N LEU A 185 30.12 13.38 -9.07
CA LEU A 185 31.06 14.51 -8.90
C LEU A 185 31.54 14.72 -7.44
N GLY A 186 31.58 13.65 -6.63
CA GLY A 186 31.92 13.75 -5.21
C GLY A 186 30.86 14.47 -4.37
N LEU A 187 29.61 14.57 -4.86
CA LEU A 187 28.49 15.19 -4.16
C LEU A 187 27.56 14.11 -3.58
N LYS A 188 27.03 14.39 -2.39
CA LYS A 188 25.97 13.62 -1.78
C LYS A 188 24.91 14.51 -1.18
N THR A 189 23.65 14.19 -1.45
CA THR A 189 22.49 14.82 -0.82
C THR A 189 21.94 13.94 0.29
N TYR A 190 21.64 14.55 1.44
CA TYR A 190 21.12 13.90 2.63
C TYR A 190 19.81 14.55 3.04
N PHE A 191 18.80 13.74 3.28
CA PHE A 191 17.58 14.15 3.97
C PHE A 191 17.62 13.55 5.36
N ILE A 192 17.51 14.42 6.35
CA ILE A 192 17.61 14.07 7.76
C ILE A 192 16.29 14.40 8.43
N PHE A 193 15.77 13.44 9.18
CA PHE A 193 14.50 13.51 9.89
C PHE A 193 14.73 13.25 11.38
N PRO A 194 13.81 13.70 12.27
CA PRO A 194 13.75 13.19 13.63
C PRO A 194 13.59 11.67 13.63
N LEU A 195 13.99 10.99 14.72
CA LEU A 195 13.94 9.54 14.84
C LEU A 195 12.56 9.00 14.50
N LYS A 196 12.44 8.42 13.31
CA LYS A 196 11.18 7.86 12.81
C LYS A 196 11.44 6.65 11.93
N LYS A 197 10.64 5.60 12.11
CA LYS A 197 10.66 4.43 11.24
C LYS A 197 10.11 4.81 9.86
N ILE A 198 10.95 4.68 8.85
CA ILE A 198 10.58 4.89 7.43
C ILE A 198 10.37 3.50 6.82
N SER A 199 9.19 3.25 6.27
CA SER A 199 8.87 2.01 5.54
C SER A 199 9.71 1.86 4.27
N LYS A 200 9.79 0.64 3.71
CA LYS A 200 10.56 0.37 2.49
C LYS A 200 10.06 1.23 1.33
N GLU A 201 8.74 1.40 1.22
CA GLU A 201 8.09 2.17 0.17
C GLU A 201 8.35 3.67 0.31
N GLN A 202 8.20 4.22 1.52
CA GLN A 202 8.56 5.62 1.78
C GLN A 202 10.04 5.87 1.48
N LYS A 203 10.92 4.92 1.82
CA LYS A 203 12.35 5.02 1.53
C LYS A 203 12.62 5.09 0.03
N ILE A 204 11.89 4.34 -0.81
CA ILE A 204 12.02 4.40 -2.28
C ILE A 204 11.65 5.80 -2.77
N LEU A 205 10.49 6.32 -2.36
CA LEU A 205 10.02 7.65 -2.78
C LEU A 205 10.97 8.77 -2.37
N ILE A 206 11.42 8.75 -1.11
CA ILE A 206 12.39 9.73 -0.59
C ILE A 206 13.71 9.63 -1.35
N LYS A 207 14.17 8.41 -1.66
CA LYS A 207 15.40 8.19 -2.44
C LYS A 207 15.29 8.83 -3.83
N THR A 208 14.14 8.71 -4.48
CA THR A 208 13.86 9.37 -5.76
C THR A 208 13.95 10.89 -5.61
N ILE A 209 13.28 11.47 -4.61
CA ILE A 209 13.33 12.92 -4.33
C ILE A 209 14.77 13.40 -4.06
N ILE A 210 15.54 12.63 -3.29
CA ILE A 210 16.93 12.98 -2.97
C ILE A 210 17.80 12.98 -4.23
N ASN A 211 17.67 11.96 -5.08
CA ASN A 211 18.44 11.88 -6.32
C ASN A 211 18.08 13.03 -7.27
N GLU A 212 16.79 13.35 -7.41
CA GLU A 212 16.33 14.51 -8.19
C GLU A 212 16.87 15.83 -7.62
N SER A 213 16.86 15.99 -6.30
CA SER A 213 17.44 17.16 -5.64
C SER A 213 18.94 17.31 -5.91
N GLU A 214 19.67 16.19 -5.92
CA GLU A 214 21.10 16.18 -6.26
C GLU A 214 21.34 16.57 -7.71
N MET A 215 20.58 16.00 -8.66
CA MET A 215 20.66 16.34 -10.08
C MET A 215 20.32 17.82 -10.33
N MET A 216 19.26 18.33 -9.73
CA MET A 216 18.88 19.76 -9.81
C MET A 216 20.01 20.66 -9.31
N PHE A 217 20.71 20.24 -8.24
CA PHE A 217 21.87 20.98 -7.75
C PHE A 217 23.05 20.91 -8.71
N ILE A 218 23.34 19.75 -9.31
CA ILE A 218 24.41 19.59 -10.30
C ILE A 218 24.16 20.51 -11.50
N ILE A 219 22.95 20.50 -12.06
CA ILE A 219 22.57 21.33 -13.22
C ILE A 219 22.60 22.82 -12.87
N PHE A 220 22.09 23.18 -11.69
CA PHE A 220 22.21 24.55 -11.19
C PHE A 220 23.68 24.95 -11.07
N SER A 221 24.49 24.12 -10.39
CA SER A 221 25.89 24.41 -10.15
C SER A 221 26.69 24.48 -11.45
N SER A 222 26.44 23.64 -12.46
CA SER A 222 27.19 23.64 -13.72
C SER A 222 27.00 24.92 -14.54
N LYS A 223 25.82 25.56 -14.46
CA LYS A 223 25.58 26.90 -15.03
C LYS A 223 26.32 28.02 -14.28
N PHE A 224 26.57 27.85 -12.98
CA PHE A 224 27.17 28.88 -12.10
C PHE A 224 28.63 28.59 -11.67
N TYR A 225 29.20 27.45 -12.07
CA TYR A 225 30.58 27.04 -11.81
C TYR A 225 31.50 27.18 -13.04
N LYS A 226 31.02 27.75 -14.15
CA LYS A 226 31.93 28.32 -15.15
C LYS A 226 32.55 29.59 -14.56
N LYS A 227 33.70 29.43 -13.92
CA LYS A 227 34.76 30.44 -13.93
C LYS A 227 35.41 30.42 -15.30
#